data_AF-A0A8H2W8X5-F1
#
_entry.id   AF-A0A8H2W8X5-F1
#
_cell.length_a   1.000
_cell.length_b   1.000
_cell.length_c   1.000
_cell.angle_alpha   90.00
_cell.angle_beta   90.00
_cell.angle_gamma   90.00
#
_symmetry.space_group_name_H-M   'P 1'
#
loop_
_entity.id
_entity.type
_entity.pdbx_description
1 polymer ?
#
loop_
_entity_poly.entity_id
_entity_poly.type
_entity_poly.pdbx_seq_one_letter_code
_entity_poly.pdbx_strand_id
1 'polypeptide(L)'
;MTPSTITERAALKVFGIPELAHLICGTIGKGDNVNLLRVCRQLFHDILPFVWEDVDEANILVSMIPGGGIITYDSDWSPYVVMQLPDSLDLTRFKIYAPHVKRFTPSALHVDEYDGWERFLLCTQSIDLLPNLETLCLPALDNTRYTHSHHRTIEADTIKWITAFLSTSLQTLELAPPEVRRSNGDELWLNLPLFHGLMKSVSQK
;
A
#
# COMPACT_ATOMS: atom_id res chain seq x y z
N MET A 1 -39.41 12.49 -15.28
CA MET A 1 -38.17 11.72 -15.51
C MET A 1 -37.18 12.65 -16.19
N THR A 2 -36.16 13.10 -15.48
CA THR A 2 -35.18 14.08 -15.97
C THR A 2 -34.04 13.38 -16.72
N PRO A 3 -33.56 13.94 -17.84
CA PRO A 3 -32.54 13.34 -18.71
C PRO A 3 -31.17 13.16 -18.05
N SER A 4 -30.90 13.77 -16.89
CA SER A 4 -29.65 13.60 -16.12
C SER A 4 -29.40 12.16 -15.66
N THR A 5 -30.47 11.43 -15.31
CA THR A 5 -30.39 10.09 -14.71
C THR A 5 -29.95 8.98 -15.67
N ILE A 6 -30.14 9.17 -16.98
CA ILE A 6 -29.76 8.18 -18.01
C ILE A 6 -28.27 8.28 -18.32
N THR A 7 -27.77 9.52 -18.44
CA THR A 7 -26.36 9.79 -18.74
C THR A 7 -25.45 9.37 -17.59
N GLU A 8 -25.85 9.62 -16.33
CA GLU A 8 -25.12 9.16 -15.13
C GLU A 8 -25.03 7.64 -15.07
N ARG A 9 -26.14 6.92 -15.36
CA ARG A 9 -26.13 5.46 -15.44
C ARG A 9 -25.26 4.94 -16.57
N ALA A 10 -25.22 5.64 -17.71
CA ALA A 10 -24.37 5.26 -18.84
C ALA A 10 -22.88 5.47 -18.52
N ALA A 11 -22.51 6.56 -17.84
CA ALA A 11 -21.14 6.83 -17.42
C ALA A 11 -20.62 5.77 -16.42
N LEU A 12 -21.44 5.38 -15.43
CA LEU A 12 -21.05 4.34 -14.47
C LEU A 12 -20.89 2.95 -15.10
N LYS A 13 -21.64 2.64 -16.18
CA LYS A 13 -21.48 1.37 -16.92
C LYS A 13 -20.11 1.21 -17.56
N VAL A 14 -19.42 2.31 -17.87
CA VAL A 14 -18.08 2.26 -18.47
C VAL A 14 -17.09 1.61 -17.49
N PHE A 15 -17.21 1.90 -16.20
CA PHE A 15 -16.37 1.30 -15.16
C PHE A 15 -16.72 -0.17 -14.89
N GLY A 16 -17.93 -0.61 -15.21
CA GLY A 16 -18.31 -2.03 -15.18
C GLY A 16 -17.67 -2.87 -16.29
N ILE A 17 -16.95 -2.27 -17.23
CA ILE A 17 -16.19 -2.97 -18.28
C ILE A 17 -14.70 -2.92 -17.88
N PRO A 18 -14.09 -4.04 -17.45
CA PRO A 18 -12.73 -4.04 -16.90
C PRO A 18 -11.67 -3.41 -17.81
N GLU A 19 -11.77 -3.63 -19.12
CA GLU A 19 -10.82 -3.11 -20.11
C GLU A 19 -10.88 -1.58 -20.22
N LEU A 20 -12.10 -1.02 -20.15
CA LEU A 20 -12.29 0.43 -20.17
C LEU A 20 -11.92 1.05 -18.84
N ALA A 21 -12.28 0.40 -17.73
CA ALA A 21 -11.86 0.82 -16.39
C ALA A 21 -10.34 0.84 -16.27
N HIS A 22 -9.65 -0.19 -16.77
CA HIS A 22 -8.19 -0.25 -16.81
C HIS A 22 -7.60 0.89 -17.65
N LEU A 23 -8.15 1.16 -18.84
CA LEU A 23 -7.69 2.25 -19.70
C LEU A 23 -7.87 3.62 -19.03
N ILE A 24 -9.02 3.86 -18.40
CA ILE A 24 -9.30 5.12 -17.69
C ILE A 24 -8.36 5.25 -16.48
N CYS A 25 -8.28 4.21 -15.64
CA CYS A 25 -7.48 4.26 -14.43
C CYS A 25 -5.98 4.34 -14.72
N GLY A 26 -5.52 3.73 -15.82
CA GLY A 26 -4.13 3.81 -16.26
C GLY A 26 -3.76 5.15 -16.93
N THR A 27 -4.74 5.93 -17.38
CA THR A 27 -4.49 7.26 -17.98
C THR A 27 -4.50 8.39 -16.97
N ILE A 28 -5.20 8.24 -15.85
CA ILE A 28 -5.22 9.23 -14.76
C ILE A 28 -4.30 8.81 -13.61
N GLY A 29 -3.93 9.78 -12.76
CA GLY A 29 -3.02 9.52 -11.64
C GLY A 29 -3.64 8.59 -10.58
N LYS A 30 -2.81 7.86 -9.85
CA LYS A 30 -3.24 6.99 -8.73
C LYS A 30 -4.04 7.76 -7.67
N GLY A 31 -3.65 9.00 -7.38
CA GLY A 31 -4.40 9.90 -6.49
C GLY A 31 -5.82 10.21 -6.99
N ASP A 32 -5.99 10.42 -8.29
CA ASP A 32 -7.31 10.64 -8.90
C ASP A 32 -8.17 9.37 -8.85
N ASN A 33 -7.56 8.19 -9.09
CA ASN A 33 -8.26 6.91 -8.93
C ASN A 33 -8.74 6.70 -7.49
N VAL A 34 -7.92 7.06 -6.48
CA VAL A 34 -8.34 7.04 -5.07
C VAL A 34 -9.50 7.99 -4.82
N ASN A 35 -9.50 9.18 -5.43
CA ASN A 35 -10.63 10.11 -5.32
C ASN A 35 -11.90 9.52 -5.97
N LEU A 36 -11.79 8.83 -7.11
CA LEU A 36 -12.91 8.15 -7.76
C LEU A 36 -13.53 7.06 -6.87
N LEU A 37 -12.71 6.27 -6.16
CA LEU A 37 -13.19 5.27 -5.20
C LEU A 37 -14.09 5.88 -4.11
N ARG A 38 -13.94 7.17 -3.79
CA ARG A 38 -14.68 7.88 -2.74
C ARG A 38 -16.01 8.44 -3.21
N VAL A 39 -16.22 8.59 -4.53
CA VAL A 39 -17.41 9.25 -5.08
C VAL A 39 -18.66 8.40 -4.88
N CYS A 40 -18.60 7.11 -5.20
CA CYS A 40 -19.74 6.21 -5.00
C CYS A 40 -19.32 4.74 -4.82
N ARG A 41 -20.21 3.95 -4.21
CA ARG A 41 -19.97 2.51 -3.91
C ARG A 41 -19.78 1.65 -5.15
N GLN A 42 -20.44 1.98 -6.26
CA GLN A 42 -20.30 1.22 -7.49
C GLN A 42 -18.88 1.37 -8.04
N LEU A 43 -18.41 2.62 -8.17
CA LEU A 43 -17.04 2.91 -8.59
C LEU A 43 -16.01 2.34 -7.63
N PHE A 44 -16.31 2.29 -6.33
CA PHE A 44 -15.43 1.64 -5.36
C PHE A 44 -15.10 0.21 -5.82
N HIS A 45 -16.11 -0.65 -6.06
CA HIS A 45 -15.87 -2.05 -6.44
C HIS A 45 -15.25 -2.21 -7.81
N ASP A 46 -15.64 -1.37 -8.77
CA ASP A 46 -15.18 -1.46 -10.15
C ASP A 46 -13.73 -0.99 -10.31
N ILE A 47 -13.30 0.00 -9.52
CA ILE A 47 -11.97 0.62 -9.62
C ILE A 47 -10.97 0.02 -8.64
N LEU A 48 -11.43 -0.62 -7.55
CA LEU A 48 -10.57 -1.16 -6.49
C LEU A 48 -9.41 -2.01 -7.03
N PRO A 49 -9.62 -2.94 -7.98
CA PRO A 49 -8.55 -3.79 -8.48
C PRO A 49 -7.40 -2.99 -9.09
N PHE A 50 -7.69 -1.87 -9.75
CA PHE A 50 -6.70 -1.08 -10.47
C PHE A 50 -5.91 -0.15 -9.55
N VAL A 51 -6.54 0.38 -8.50
CA VAL A 51 -5.85 1.25 -7.52
C VAL A 51 -4.85 0.46 -6.68
N TRP A 52 -5.19 -0.79 -6.39
CA TRP A 52 -4.44 -1.65 -5.48
C TRP A 52 -3.50 -2.62 -6.19
N GLU A 53 -3.51 -2.65 -7.54
CA GLU A 53 -2.68 -3.58 -8.32
C GLU A 53 -1.19 -3.47 -7.99
N ASP A 54 -0.69 -2.23 -7.85
CA ASP A 54 0.69 -1.92 -7.47
C ASP A 54 0.68 -1.11 -6.16
N VAL A 55 1.31 -1.64 -5.11
CA VAL A 55 1.45 -1.00 -3.81
C VAL A 55 2.91 -0.74 -3.53
N ASP A 56 3.24 0.53 -3.36
CA ASP A 56 4.60 1.06 -3.30
C ASP A 56 5.10 1.39 -1.89
N GLU A 57 4.26 1.20 -0.86
CA GLU A 57 4.65 1.46 0.52
C GLU A 57 4.06 0.44 1.51
N ALA A 58 4.88 -0.02 2.46
CA ALA A 58 4.47 -1.00 3.47
C ALA A 58 3.52 -0.42 4.53
N ASN A 59 3.65 0.86 4.88
CA ASN A 59 2.78 1.58 5.84
C ASN A 59 1.30 1.49 5.46
N ILE A 60 0.95 1.54 4.19
CA ILE A 60 -0.44 1.48 3.73
C ILE A 60 -1.06 0.15 4.17
N LEU A 61 -0.34 -0.95 3.93
CA LEU A 61 -0.76 -2.30 4.27
C LEU A 61 -0.78 -2.50 5.79
N VAL A 62 0.30 -2.12 6.46
CA VAL A 62 0.45 -2.26 7.91
C VAL A 62 -0.60 -1.44 8.67
N SER A 63 -0.90 -0.22 8.23
CA SER A 63 -1.90 0.67 8.86
C SER A 63 -3.34 0.17 8.74
N MET A 64 -3.60 -0.83 7.89
CA MET A 64 -4.92 -1.47 7.86
C MET A 64 -5.14 -2.48 8.98
N ILE A 65 -4.07 -2.93 9.62
CA ILE A 65 -4.13 -3.89 10.70
C ILE A 65 -4.07 -3.10 12.01
N PRO A 66 -5.03 -3.28 12.93
CA PRO A 66 -5.02 -2.58 14.20
C PRO A 66 -3.67 -2.73 14.94
N GLY A 67 -3.14 -1.63 15.47
CA GLY A 67 -1.83 -1.59 16.11
C GLY A 67 -0.64 -1.45 15.15
N GLY A 68 -0.87 -1.56 13.83
CA GLY A 68 0.13 -1.26 12.82
C GLY A 68 0.10 0.20 12.38
N GLY A 69 1.27 0.82 12.17
CA GLY A 69 1.35 2.17 11.62
C GLY A 69 2.70 2.85 11.78
N ILE A 70 2.73 4.16 11.49
CA ILE A 70 3.91 5.01 11.73
C ILE A 70 3.66 5.81 13.02
N ILE A 71 4.64 5.79 13.91
CA ILE A 71 4.67 6.61 15.12
C ILE A 71 5.86 7.56 15.02
N THR A 72 5.60 8.85 15.22
CA THR A 72 6.65 9.87 15.31
C THR A 72 6.80 10.30 16.76
N TYR A 73 8.02 10.15 17.28
CA TYR A 73 8.40 10.63 18.60
C TYR A 73 9.13 11.96 18.44
N ASP A 74 8.57 13.00 19.04
CA ASP A 74 9.24 14.29 19.12
C ASP A 74 10.44 14.18 20.06
N SER A 75 11.65 14.39 19.53
CA SER A 75 12.86 14.52 20.33
C SER A 75 13.45 15.91 20.14
N ASP A 76 14.19 16.40 21.14
CA ASP A 76 14.76 17.75 21.17
C ASP A 76 15.73 18.05 20.00
N TRP A 77 16.20 17.02 19.29
CA TRP A 77 17.23 17.14 18.24
C TRP A 77 16.71 16.77 16.84
N SER A 78 15.88 15.75 16.73
CA SER A 78 15.26 15.32 15.47
C SER A 78 14.05 14.41 15.72
N PRO A 79 12.97 14.49 14.94
CA PRO A 79 11.88 13.53 15.05
C PRO A 79 12.39 12.12 14.80
N TYR A 80 12.01 11.18 15.69
CA TYR A 80 12.35 9.77 15.57
C TYR A 80 11.11 9.00 15.09
N VAL A 81 11.19 8.38 13.93
CA VAL A 81 10.06 7.77 13.22
C VAL A 81 10.18 6.26 13.28
N VAL A 82 9.21 5.60 13.90
CA VAL A 82 9.16 4.15 14.04
C VAL A 82 7.97 3.60 13.26
N MET A 83 8.18 2.53 12.49
CA MET A 83 7.08 1.71 12.01
C MET A 83 6.73 0.67 13.07
N GLN A 84 5.56 0.81 13.68
CA GLN A 84 5.02 -0.19 14.58
C GLN A 84 4.30 -1.26 13.77
N LEU A 85 4.72 -2.52 13.94
CA LEU A 85 4.06 -3.67 13.35
C LEU A 85 3.00 -4.22 14.30
N PRO A 86 1.85 -4.68 13.78
CA PRO A 86 0.76 -5.18 14.60
C PRO A 86 1.17 -6.46 15.32
N ASP A 87 0.78 -6.56 16.59
CA ASP A 87 1.01 -7.72 17.44
C ASP A 87 -0.13 -8.77 17.37
N SER A 88 -1.22 -8.43 16.68
CA SER A 88 -2.38 -9.28 16.43
C SER A 88 -2.96 -9.00 15.03
N LEU A 89 -3.50 -10.03 14.39
CA LEU A 89 -3.98 -9.95 13.01
C LEU A 89 -5.50 -9.89 12.92
N ASP A 90 -6.08 -8.74 13.23
CA ASP A 90 -7.41 -8.43 12.69
C ASP A 90 -7.29 -7.99 11.23
N LEU A 91 -7.42 -8.97 10.34
CA LEU A 91 -7.30 -8.78 8.89
C LEU A 91 -8.63 -8.40 8.22
N THR A 92 -9.70 -8.12 8.97
CA THR A 92 -11.04 -7.86 8.41
C THR A 92 -11.00 -6.81 7.31
N ARG A 93 -10.32 -5.69 7.60
CA ARG A 93 -10.13 -4.59 6.67
C ARG A 93 -9.15 -4.95 5.56
N PHE A 94 -8.02 -5.53 5.94
CA PHE A 94 -6.93 -5.87 5.04
C PHE A 94 -7.39 -6.83 3.92
N LYS A 95 -8.24 -7.81 4.25
CA LYS A 95 -8.82 -8.78 3.31
C LYS A 95 -9.68 -8.18 2.20
N ILE A 96 -10.14 -6.94 2.33
CA ILE A 96 -10.88 -6.24 1.27
C ILE A 96 -9.93 -5.85 0.13
N TYR A 97 -8.70 -5.48 0.46
CA TYR A 97 -7.74 -4.88 -0.48
C TYR A 97 -6.67 -5.88 -0.92
N ALA A 98 -6.23 -6.76 -0.02
CA ALA A 98 -5.16 -7.72 -0.25
C ALA A 98 -5.30 -8.59 -1.53
N PRO A 99 -6.50 -9.08 -1.92
CA PRO A 99 -6.65 -9.86 -3.15
C PRO A 99 -6.38 -9.07 -4.44
N HIS A 100 -6.34 -7.75 -4.37
CA HIS A 100 -6.12 -6.89 -5.53
C HIS A 100 -4.66 -6.51 -5.72
N VAL A 101 -3.79 -6.79 -4.74
CA VAL A 101 -2.36 -6.47 -4.80
C VAL A 101 -1.64 -7.56 -5.59
N LYS A 102 -1.07 -7.17 -6.74
CA LYS A 102 -0.23 -8.06 -7.57
C LYS A 102 1.24 -7.70 -7.49
N ARG A 103 1.56 -6.43 -7.29
CA ARG A 103 2.92 -5.95 -7.14
C ARG A 103 3.04 -5.20 -5.82
N PHE A 104 4.03 -5.59 -5.03
CA PHE A 104 4.32 -4.93 -3.77
C PHE A 104 5.78 -4.52 -3.71
N THR A 105 6.01 -3.25 -3.42
CA THR A 105 7.33 -2.71 -3.12
C THR A 105 7.27 -2.26 -1.66
N PRO A 106 7.84 -3.01 -0.70
CA PRO A 106 8.14 -2.48 0.62
C PRO A 106 9.27 -1.45 0.47
N SER A 107 8.97 -0.31 -0.15
CA SER A 107 9.92 0.79 -0.22
C SER A 107 10.35 1.12 1.20
N ALA A 108 11.64 1.42 1.35
CA ALA A 108 12.18 1.85 2.62
C ALA A 108 11.54 3.20 2.94
N LEU A 109 10.41 3.17 3.65
CA LEU A 109 9.98 4.30 4.44
C LEU A 109 11.22 4.75 5.22
N HIS A 110 11.49 6.06 5.20
CA HIS A 110 12.53 6.67 6.00
C HIS A 110 12.10 6.63 7.48
N VAL A 111 11.97 5.42 8.01
CA VAL A 111 11.77 5.11 9.42
C VAL A 111 13.14 4.80 10.00
N ASP A 112 13.36 5.28 11.21
CA ASP A 112 14.57 5.02 11.96
C ASP A 112 14.60 3.58 12.50
N GLU A 113 13.42 2.99 12.76
CA GLU A 113 13.28 1.63 13.27
C GLU A 113 11.95 0.98 12.88
N TYR A 114 11.96 -0.36 12.79
CA TYR A 114 10.77 -1.20 12.73
C TYR A 114 10.60 -1.97 14.04
N ASP A 115 9.53 -1.69 14.76
CA ASP A 115 9.21 -2.33 16.05
C ASP A 115 8.19 -3.47 15.86
N GLY A 116 8.34 -4.56 16.63
CA GLY A 116 7.36 -5.66 16.66
C GLY A 116 7.57 -6.80 15.66
N TRP A 117 8.69 -6.84 14.95
CA TRP A 117 8.97 -7.84 13.91
C TRP A 117 8.75 -9.29 14.32
N GLU A 118 9.28 -9.70 15.50
CA GLU A 118 9.17 -11.08 15.96
C GLU A 118 7.71 -11.52 16.12
N ARG A 119 6.89 -10.67 16.72
CA ARG A 119 5.46 -10.94 16.93
C ARG A 119 4.71 -10.95 15.61
N PHE A 120 5.00 -9.97 14.75
CA PHE A 120 4.38 -9.87 13.44
C PHE A 120 4.64 -11.13 12.61
N LEU A 121 5.91 -11.57 12.51
CA LEU A 121 6.28 -12.78 11.77
C LEU A 121 5.62 -14.04 12.33
N LEU A 122 5.54 -14.17 13.65
CA LEU A 122 4.83 -15.29 14.28
C LEU A 122 3.36 -15.34 13.89
N CYS A 123 2.70 -14.18 13.79
CA CYS A 123 1.30 -14.13 13.40
C CYS A 123 1.10 -14.37 11.89
N THR A 124 2.05 -13.97 11.03
CA THR A 124 1.90 -14.06 9.57
C THR A 124 2.41 -15.37 8.99
N GLN A 125 3.18 -16.17 9.74
CA GLN A 125 3.84 -17.39 9.22
C GLN A 125 2.90 -18.40 8.56
N SER A 126 1.62 -18.44 8.96
CA SER A 126 0.64 -19.41 8.47
C SER A 126 -0.42 -18.78 7.55
N ILE A 127 -0.26 -17.51 7.16
CA ILE A 127 -1.26 -16.77 6.41
C ILE A 127 -0.61 -16.12 5.20
N ASP A 128 -1.17 -16.37 4.02
CA ASP A 128 -0.83 -15.61 2.82
C ASP A 128 -1.50 -14.23 2.90
N LEU A 129 -0.73 -13.22 3.33
CA LEU A 129 -1.23 -11.86 3.48
C LEU A 129 -1.68 -11.28 2.14
N LEU A 130 -0.93 -11.51 1.07
CA LEU A 130 -1.23 -10.98 -0.26
C LEU A 130 -1.43 -12.14 -1.22
N PRO A 131 -2.60 -12.79 -1.23
CA PRO A 131 -2.80 -14.10 -1.87
C PRO A 131 -2.60 -14.10 -3.39
N ASN A 132 -2.67 -12.93 -4.03
CA ASN A 132 -2.46 -12.74 -5.47
C ASN A 132 -1.19 -11.95 -5.78
N LEU A 133 -0.25 -11.86 -4.84
CA LEU A 133 1.01 -11.18 -5.06
C LEU A 133 1.84 -11.94 -6.09
N GLU A 134 2.11 -11.33 -7.23
CA GLU A 134 2.90 -11.89 -8.32
C GLU A 134 4.35 -11.39 -8.28
N THR A 135 4.56 -10.13 -7.88
CA THR A 135 5.87 -9.47 -7.87
C THR A 135 6.15 -8.80 -6.54
N LEU A 136 7.27 -9.14 -5.91
CA LEU A 136 7.80 -8.42 -4.74
C LEU A 136 9.09 -7.70 -5.13
N CYS A 137 9.07 -6.37 -5.03
CA CYS A 137 10.18 -5.51 -5.38
C CYS A 137 10.94 -5.08 -4.14
N LEU A 138 12.17 -5.53 -4.01
CA LEU A 138 13.03 -5.21 -2.88
C LEU A 138 13.69 -3.84 -3.12
N PRO A 139 13.79 -2.98 -2.10
CA PRO A 139 14.47 -1.70 -2.26
C PRO A 139 15.92 -1.90 -2.70
N ALA A 140 16.42 -1.06 -3.62
CA ALA A 140 17.82 -1.06 -3.97
C ALA A 140 18.66 -0.74 -2.71
N LEU A 141 19.74 -1.49 -2.47
CA LEU A 141 20.75 -1.12 -1.48
C LEU A 141 21.45 0.16 -1.93
N ASP A 142 20.87 1.31 -1.60
CA ASP A 142 21.48 2.60 -1.90
C ASP A 142 22.56 2.89 -0.85
N ASN A 143 23.81 2.61 -1.22
CA ASN A 143 25.01 2.79 -0.39
C ASN A 143 25.31 4.26 -0.04
N THR A 144 24.49 5.22 -0.50
CA THR A 144 24.89 6.63 -0.58
C THR A 144 24.38 7.52 0.55
N ARG A 145 23.51 7.04 1.45
CA ARG A 145 22.89 7.92 2.46
C ARG A 145 22.85 7.45 3.91
N TYR A 146 23.42 6.29 4.24
CA TYR A 146 23.39 5.78 5.62
C TYR A 146 24.78 5.76 6.27
N THR A 147 24.89 6.41 7.42
CA THR A 147 25.98 6.21 8.36
C THR A 147 26.13 4.72 8.65
N HIS A 148 27.38 4.21 8.66
CA HIS A 148 27.78 2.79 8.69
C HIS A 148 27.10 1.85 9.72
N SER A 149 26.27 2.34 10.64
CA SER A 149 25.50 1.53 11.59
C SER A 149 24.16 1.00 11.06
N HIS A 150 23.54 1.62 10.04
CA HIS A 150 22.17 1.27 9.59
C HIS A 150 22.12 0.30 8.39
N HIS A 151 23.25 -0.08 7.81
CA HIS A 151 23.27 -0.96 6.64
C HIS A 151 22.85 -2.41 6.98
N ARG A 152 23.19 -2.90 8.18
CA ARG A 152 22.81 -4.26 8.62
C ARG A 152 21.32 -4.41 8.93
N THR A 153 20.67 -3.34 9.40
CA THR A 153 19.23 -3.36 9.71
C THR A 153 18.40 -3.43 8.43
N ILE A 154 18.80 -2.72 7.37
CA ILE A 154 18.10 -2.73 6.06
C ILE A 154 18.07 -4.14 5.44
N GLU A 155 19.19 -4.87 5.44
CA GLU A 155 19.24 -6.24 4.93
C GLU A 155 18.36 -7.19 5.75
N ALA A 156 18.43 -7.09 7.08
CA ALA A 156 17.61 -7.89 7.97
C ALA A 156 16.11 -7.62 7.76
N ASP A 157 15.72 -6.35 7.62
CA ASP A 157 14.32 -5.97 7.44
C ASP A 157 13.80 -6.35 6.05
N THR A 158 14.66 -6.34 5.03
CA THR A 158 14.31 -6.86 3.69
C THR A 158 13.93 -8.34 3.75
N ILE A 159 14.72 -9.16 4.45
CA ILE A 159 14.43 -10.59 4.63
C ILE A 159 13.12 -10.77 5.40
N LYS A 160 12.86 -9.96 6.43
CA LYS A 160 11.62 -10.03 7.20
C LYS A 160 10.40 -9.62 6.36
N TRP A 161 10.51 -8.61 5.49
CA TRP A 161 9.45 -8.26 4.54
C TRP A 161 9.15 -9.40 3.56
N ILE A 162 10.18 -10.01 2.98
CA ILE A 162 10.03 -11.19 2.11
C ILE A 162 9.32 -12.30 2.88
N THR A 163 9.72 -12.55 4.13
CA THR A 163 9.15 -13.62 4.96
C THR A 163 7.69 -13.34 5.30
N ALA A 164 7.35 -12.10 5.65
CA ALA A 164 5.99 -11.71 6.02
C ALA A 164 5.00 -11.74 4.83
N PHE A 165 5.47 -11.39 3.63
CA PHE A 165 4.64 -11.30 2.43
C PHE A 165 4.93 -12.40 1.41
N LEU A 166 5.50 -13.51 1.85
CA LEU A 166 5.68 -14.66 1.00
C LEU A 166 4.31 -15.21 0.60
N SER A 167 4.00 -15.12 -0.69
CA SER A 167 2.74 -15.60 -1.25
C SER A 167 2.95 -16.85 -2.08
N THR A 168 1.94 -17.70 -2.12
CA THR A 168 1.90 -18.86 -3.03
C THR A 168 1.81 -18.46 -4.50
N SER A 169 1.31 -17.25 -4.79
CA SER A 169 1.20 -16.69 -6.15
C SER A 169 2.47 -15.95 -6.60
N LEU A 170 3.48 -15.86 -5.74
CA LEU A 170 4.68 -15.07 -6.00
C LEU A 170 5.50 -15.71 -7.13
N GLN A 171 5.65 -14.96 -8.21
CA GLN A 171 6.36 -15.40 -9.42
C GLN A 171 7.74 -14.76 -9.52
N THR A 172 7.84 -13.48 -9.13
CA THR A 172 9.05 -12.68 -9.37
C THR A 172 9.50 -11.95 -8.10
N LEU A 173 10.79 -12.07 -7.79
CA LEU A 173 11.51 -11.21 -6.85
C LEU A 173 12.38 -10.26 -7.67
N GLU A 174 12.09 -8.96 -7.59
CA GLU A 174 12.85 -7.95 -8.32
C GLU A 174 13.64 -7.08 -7.35
N LEU A 175 14.82 -6.63 -7.78
CA LEU A 175 15.47 -5.48 -7.15
C LEU A 175 14.88 -4.23 -7.79
N ALA A 176 14.32 -3.33 -6.99
CA ALA A 176 13.87 -2.04 -7.47
C ALA A 176 15.06 -1.34 -8.15
N PRO A 177 14.89 -0.78 -9.36
CA PRO A 177 15.96 -0.04 -10.00
C PRO A 177 16.40 1.13 -9.09
N PRO A 178 17.73 1.38 -8.95
CA PRO A 178 18.22 2.55 -8.22
C PRO A 178 17.60 3.79 -8.87
N GLU A 179 16.82 4.54 -8.10
CA GLU A 179 15.86 5.53 -8.57
C GLU A 179 16.41 6.39 -9.71
N VAL A 180 15.91 6.19 -10.93
CA VAL A 180 15.65 7.36 -11.78
C VAL A 180 14.46 8.02 -11.13
N ARG A 181 14.72 9.04 -10.31
CA ARG A 181 13.69 9.95 -9.80
C ARG A 181 12.68 10.22 -10.91
N ARG A 182 11.50 9.61 -10.86
CA ARG A 182 10.29 10.26 -11.34
C ARG A 182 9.83 11.20 -10.23
N SER A 183 10.72 12.12 -9.83
CA SER A 183 10.29 13.39 -9.27
C SER A 183 9.95 14.28 -10.47
N ASN A 184 8.76 14.08 -11.02
CA ASN A 184 8.01 15.28 -11.38
C ASN A 184 7.18 15.57 -10.14
N GLY A 185 7.50 16.69 -9.52
CA GLY A 185 6.88 17.11 -8.27
C GLY A 185 5.37 17.05 -8.39
N ASP A 186 4.77 16.27 -7.52
CA ASP A 186 3.79 16.77 -6.58
C ASP A 186 3.82 15.80 -5.39
N GLU A 187 3.69 16.39 -4.21
CA GLU A 187 3.25 15.86 -2.92
C GLU A 187 3.29 14.35 -2.63
N LEU A 188 3.77 13.98 -1.44
CA LEU A 188 3.41 12.78 -0.68
C LEU A 188 1.98 12.28 -1.00
N TRP A 189 1.83 11.45 -2.05
CA TRP A 189 0.54 11.16 -2.69
C TRP A 189 -0.38 10.31 -1.82
N LEU A 190 0.18 9.73 -0.77
CA LEU A 190 -0.51 9.13 0.36
C LEU A 190 -0.40 10.10 1.53
N ASN A 191 -1.02 11.27 1.39
CA ASN A 191 -1.44 12.02 2.57
C ASN A 191 -2.29 11.05 3.39
N LEU A 192 -1.68 10.44 4.41
CA LEU A 192 -2.33 9.60 5.43
C LEU A 192 -3.74 10.10 5.75
N PRO A 193 -4.04 11.40 5.90
CA PRO A 193 -5.42 11.88 6.07
C PRO A 193 -6.43 11.50 4.97
N LEU A 194 -6.04 11.47 3.68
CA LEU A 194 -6.93 11.09 2.57
C LEU A 194 -7.28 9.60 2.64
N PHE A 195 -6.27 8.77 2.86
CA PHE A 195 -6.47 7.34 3.05
C PHE A 195 -7.25 7.10 4.33
N HIS A 196 -6.84 7.67 5.46
CA HIS A 196 -7.52 7.57 6.74
C HIS A 196 -9.00 8.01 6.69
N GLY A 197 -9.33 8.96 5.81
CA GLY A 197 -10.70 9.38 5.50
C GLY A 197 -11.50 8.35 4.69
N LEU A 198 -10.91 7.79 3.63
CA LEU A 198 -11.47 6.62 2.92
C LEU A 198 -11.67 5.46 3.91
N MET A 199 -10.69 5.30 4.80
CA MET A 199 -10.59 4.23 5.77
C MET A 199 -11.65 4.30 6.88
N LYS A 200 -12.03 5.50 7.35
CA LYS A 200 -13.12 5.69 8.31
C LYS A 200 -14.52 5.52 7.69
N SER A 201 -14.68 5.83 6.40
CA SER A 201 -16.01 5.78 5.75
C SER A 201 -16.54 4.35 5.52
N VAL A 202 -15.65 3.36 5.36
CA VAL A 202 -16.01 1.96 5.15
C VAL A 202 -16.40 1.25 6.45
N SER A 203 -15.87 1.69 7.61
CA SER A 203 -16.17 1.08 8.92
C SER A 203 -17.47 1.57 9.57
N GLN A 204 -18.13 2.60 9.03
CA GLN A 204 -19.29 3.23 9.67
C GLN A 204 -20.67 2.73 9.22
N LYS A 205 -20.81 1.70 8.38
CA LYS A 205 -22.12 1.21 7.94
C LYS A 205 -22.19 -0.29 7.69
#